data_AF-A0AAT9H0B1-F1
#
_entry.id   AF-A0AAT9H0B1-F1
#
_cell.length_a   1.000
_cell.length_b   1.000
_cell.length_c   1.000
_cell.angle_alpha   90.00
_cell.angle_beta   90.00
_cell.angle_gamma   90.00
#
_symmetry.space_group_name_H-M   'P 1'
#
loop_
_entity.id
_entity.type
_entity.pdbx_description
1 polymer ?
#
loop_
_entity_poly.entity_id
_entity_poly.type
_entity_poly.pdbx_seq_one_letter_code
_entity_poly.pdbx_strand_id
1 'polypeptide(L)'
;MRRSNLFLVVLFFWSGFIVAQDLDVEYQKLVKKFIENVKNDKKETIADAVVYPLDREYPIPDIANKADFIKRYSEIFDARLKNEIIKSTPASGWNDMGLRGMMLIHGKIWLDTQGRLTAVNYQSKAEIELKNKLNASQKKNLDPSIAFFQDPVCILETSKFKIRIDHLGFNNYRYASWSIQKEMTEKPDLVINGGVLVVEGIGGNHQYEFKKDGSVYECAIIVLGEKNSPPARLKVYKGKKVILSQDAEIIAN
;
A
#
# COMPACT_ATOMS: atom_id res chain seq x y z
N MET A 1 3.24 67.67 -6.32
CA MET A 1 2.38 66.95 -7.31
C MET A 1 2.78 65.48 -7.34
N ARG A 2 2.04 64.62 -6.62
CA ARG A 2 2.27 63.17 -6.52
C ARG A 2 1.37 62.49 -7.57
N ARG A 3 1.95 61.89 -8.61
CA ARG A 3 1.23 61.07 -9.58
C ARG A 3 1.17 59.64 -9.05
N SER A 4 -0.01 59.21 -8.63
CA SER A 4 -0.31 57.82 -8.30
C SER A 4 -0.61 57.08 -9.60
N ASN A 5 0.26 56.15 -10.00
CA ASN A 5 0.00 55.24 -11.10
C ASN A 5 -0.71 54.00 -10.54
N LEU A 6 -2.02 53.93 -10.76
CA LEU A 6 -2.87 52.80 -10.43
C LEU A 6 -2.60 51.68 -11.46
N PHE A 7 -1.82 50.66 -11.08
CA PHE A 7 -1.67 49.45 -11.89
C PHE A 7 -2.86 48.51 -11.62
N LEU A 8 -3.70 48.34 -12.64
CA LEU A 8 -4.86 47.44 -12.64
C LEU A 8 -4.36 46.04 -13.03
N VAL A 9 -4.21 45.14 -12.05
CA VAL A 9 -3.85 43.74 -12.28
C VAL A 9 -5.12 42.97 -12.64
N VAL A 10 -5.28 42.62 -13.91
CA VAL A 10 -6.34 41.72 -14.37
C VAL A 10 -5.88 40.29 -14.12
N LEU A 11 -6.43 39.67 -13.07
CA LEU A 11 -6.29 38.24 -12.79
C LEU A 11 -7.21 37.46 -13.73
N PHE A 12 -6.63 36.85 -14.77
CA PHE A 12 -7.29 35.82 -15.57
C PHE A 12 -7.50 34.57 -14.70
N PHE A 13 -8.71 34.39 -14.18
CA PHE A 13 -9.15 33.11 -13.64
C PHE A 13 -9.31 32.12 -14.80
N TRP A 14 -8.28 31.31 -15.05
CA TRP A 14 -8.43 30.07 -15.81
C TRP A 14 -9.13 29.05 -14.89
N SER A 15 -10.46 29.04 -14.91
CA SER A 15 -11.22 27.86 -14.50
C SER A 15 -10.98 26.79 -15.57
N GLY A 16 -9.92 26.01 -15.41
CA GLY A 16 -9.78 24.75 -16.12
C GLY A 16 -10.95 23.87 -15.70
N PHE A 17 -11.95 23.74 -16.58
CA PHE A 17 -12.87 22.62 -16.51
C PHE A 17 -12.00 21.37 -16.61
N ILE A 18 -11.89 20.62 -15.51
CA ILE A 18 -11.43 19.23 -15.56
C ILE A 18 -12.54 18.49 -16.31
N VAL A 19 -12.41 18.45 -17.63
CA VAL A 19 -13.19 17.53 -18.45
C VAL A 19 -12.71 16.15 -18.04
N ALA A 20 -13.57 15.39 -17.35
CA ALA A 20 -13.37 13.95 -17.22
C ALA A 20 -13.19 13.44 -18.65
N GLN A 21 -11.99 12.96 -18.98
CA GLN A 21 -11.75 12.37 -20.28
C GLN A 21 -12.67 11.15 -20.36
N ASP A 22 -13.55 11.15 -21.37
CA ASP A 22 -14.37 9.99 -21.65
C ASP A 22 -13.45 8.79 -21.82
N LEU A 23 -13.78 7.71 -21.12
CA LEU A 23 -13.02 6.46 -21.17
C LEU A 23 -12.94 5.98 -22.62
N ASP A 24 -11.77 5.54 -23.07
CA ASP A 24 -11.61 4.98 -24.42
C ASP A 24 -12.66 3.90 -24.72
N VAL A 25 -13.16 3.82 -25.96
CA VAL A 25 -14.25 2.92 -26.33
C VAL A 25 -13.90 1.46 -26.04
N GLU A 26 -12.64 1.04 -26.20
CA GLU A 26 -12.23 -0.31 -25.84
C GLU A 26 -12.22 -0.51 -24.32
N TYR A 27 -11.76 0.48 -23.56
CA TYR A 27 -11.85 0.44 -22.10
C TYR A 27 -13.29 0.38 -21.60
N GLN A 28 -14.23 1.06 -22.27
CA GLN A 28 -15.64 1.01 -21.89
C GLN A 28 -16.20 -0.41 -22.04
N LYS A 29 -15.80 -1.14 -23.08
CA LYS A 29 -16.17 -2.55 -23.27
C LYS A 29 -15.60 -3.44 -22.17
N LEU A 30 -14.33 -3.23 -21.79
CA LEU A 30 -13.68 -3.99 -20.72
C LEU A 30 -14.35 -3.75 -19.36
N VAL A 31 -14.60 -2.50 -19.00
CA VAL A 31 -15.33 -2.13 -17.78
C VAL A 31 -16.73 -2.74 -17.78
N LYS A 32 -17.47 -2.62 -18.88
CA LYS A 32 -18.82 -3.20 -18.98
C LYS A 32 -18.80 -4.72 -18.78
N LYS A 33 -17.82 -5.42 -19.38
CA LYS A 33 -17.64 -6.86 -19.20
C LYS A 33 -17.35 -7.22 -17.74
N PHE A 34 -16.48 -6.46 -17.06
CA PHE A 34 -16.20 -6.66 -15.64
C PHE A 34 -17.44 -6.48 -14.78
N ILE A 35 -18.20 -5.40 -14.98
CA ILE A 35 -19.45 -5.12 -14.26
C ILE A 35 -20.46 -6.27 -14.44
N GLU A 36 -20.66 -6.73 -15.67
CA GLU A 36 -21.58 -7.84 -15.95
C GLU A 36 -21.10 -9.16 -15.34
N ASN A 37 -19.79 -9.43 -15.32
CA ASN A 37 -19.27 -10.62 -14.63
C ASN A 37 -19.55 -10.58 -13.13
N VAL A 38 -19.36 -9.42 -12.48
CA VAL A 38 -19.67 -9.24 -11.05
C VAL A 38 -21.17 -9.37 -10.79
N LYS A 39 -22.01 -8.74 -11.62
CA LYS A 39 -23.48 -8.77 -11.52
C LYS A 39 -24.05 -10.18 -11.62
N ASN A 40 -23.49 -11.01 -12.50
CA ASN A 40 -23.94 -12.37 -12.75
C ASN A 40 -23.15 -13.42 -11.94
N ASP A 41 -22.40 -12.98 -10.92
CA ASP A 41 -21.59 -13.79 -10.02
C ASP A 41 -20.64 -14.78 -10.72
N LYS A 42 -20.06 -14.36 -11.86
CA LYS A 42 -19.13 -15.15 -12.68
C LYS A 42 -17.73 -15.18 -12.08
N LYS A 43 -17.61 -15.62 -10.83
CA LYS A 43 -16.36 -15.60 -10.05
C LYS A 43 -15.23 -16.37 -10.73
N GLU A 44 -15.52 -17.46 -11.44
CA GLU A 44 -14.53 -18.24 -12.18
C GLU A 44 -13.94 -17.43 -13.33
N THR A 45 -14.79 -16.71 -14.08
CA THR A 45 -14.38 -15.83 -15.17
C THR A 45 -13.61 -14.62 -14.65
N ILE A 46 -13.99 -14.07 -13.50
CA ILE A 46 -13.23 -13.00 -12.85
C ILE A 46 -11.86 -13.53 -12.45
N ALA A 47 -11.80 -14.70 -11.81
CA ALA A 47 -10.56 -15.33 -11.37
C ALA A 47 -9.59 -15.63 -12.52
N ASP A 48 -10.11 -16.00 -13.70
CA ASP A 48 -9.31 -16.15 -14.93
C ASP A 48 -8.68 -14.83 -15.42
N ALA A 49 -9.25 -13.70 -15.03
CA ALA A 49 -8.81 -12.36 -15.39
C ALA A 49 -8.12 -11.63 -14.22
N VAL A 50 -7.63 -12.33 -13.19
CA VAL A 50 -6.85 -11.72 -12.11
C VAL A 50 -5.36 -11.80 -12.44
N VAL A 51 -4.63 -10.72 -12.16
CA VAL A 51 -3.17 -10.75 -12.10
C VAL A 51 -2.78 -11.23 -10.70
N TYR A 52 -2.16 -12.41 -10.62
CA TYR A 52 -1.72 -13.00 -9.36
C TYR A 52 -0.22 -12.74 -9.08
N PRO A 53 0.18 -12.63 -7.80
CA PRO A 53 -0.68 -12.59 -6.62
C PRO A 53 -1.54 -11.32 -6.59
N LEU A 54 -2.73 -11.41 -5.98
CA LEU A 54 -3.58 -10.24 -5.70
C LEU A 54 -3.38 -9.83 -4.25
N ASP A 55 -2.68 -8.72 -4.08
CA ASP A 55 -2.20 -8.22 -2.79
C ASP A 55 -3.36 -7.87 -1.84
N ARG A 56 -3.21 -8.24 -0.57
CA ARG A 56 -4.10 -7.85 0.53
C ARG A 56 -3.36 -6.99 1.54
N GLU A 57 -4.11 -6.27 2.38
CA GLU A 57 -3.48 -5.47 3.42
C GLU A 57 -2.89 -6.36 4.51
N TYR A 58 -1.60 -6.21 4.76
CA TYR A 58 -0.89 -6.95 5.79
C TYR A 58 -1.57 -6.77 7.17
N PRO A 59 -1.73 -7.85 7.97
CA PRO A 59 -1.21 -9.21 7.77
C PRO A 59 -2.13 -10.22 7.07
N ILE A 60 -3.15 -9.78 6.35
CA ILE A 60 -3.98 -10.72 5.57
C ILE A 60 -3.12 -11.35 4.47
N PRO A 61 -3.09 -12.68 4.32
CA PRO A 61 -2.33 -13.31 3.24
C PRO A 61 -2.84 -12.88 1.87
N ASP A 62 -1.93 -12.71 0.92
CA ASP A 62 -2.28 -12.45 -0.47
C ASP A 62 -3.07 -13.60 -1.08
N ILE A 63 -3.78 -13.28 -2.16
CA ILE A 63 -4.42 -14.30 -2.97
C ILE A 63 -3.40 -14.79 -3.99
N ALA A 64 -2.78 -15.94 -3.72
CA ALA A 64 -1.65 -16.41 -4.51
C ALA A 64 -2.05 -16.90 -5.91
N ASN A 65 -3.29 -17.37 -6.11
CA ASN A 65 -3.72 -18.01 -7.34
C ASN A 65 -5.26 -18.05 -7.50
N LYS A 66 -5.70 -18.60 -8.64
CA LYS A 66 -7.11 -18.77 -9.00
C LYS A 66 -7.93 -19.53 -7.96
N ALA A 67 -7.41 -20.64 -7.42
CA ALA A 67 -8.15 -21.46 -6.48
C ALA A 67 -8.38 -20.70 -5.16
N ASP A 68 -7.35 -20.01 -4.67
CA ASP A 68 -7.45 -19.17 -3.47
C ASP A 68 -8.43 -18.01 -3.68
N PHE A 69 -8.42 -17.39 -4.87
CA PHE A 69 -9.36 -16.33 -5.20
C PHE A 69 -10.80 -16.81 -5.16
N ILE A 70 -11.10 -17.95 -5.80
CA ILE A 70 -12.46 -18.50 -5.83
C ILE A 70 -12.93 -18.84 -4.40
N LYS A 71 -12.04 -19.41 -3.57
CA LYS A 71 -12.31 -19.73 -2.17
C LYS A 71 -12.63 -18.49 -1.34
N ARG A 72 -11.87 -17.41 -1.55
CA ARG A 72 -11.97 -16.15 -0.78
C ARG A 72 -12.80 -15.07 -1.49
N TYR A 73 -13.47 -15.40 -2.59
CA TYR A 73 -14.16 -14.42 -3.42
C TYR A 73 -15.21 -13.63 -2.65
N SER A 74 -15.97 -14.28 -1.76
CA SER A 74 -16.96 -13.60 -0.91
C SER A 74 -16.34 -12.74 0.19
N GLU A 75 -15.09 -12.99 0.57
CA GLU A 75 -14.34 -12.14 1.50
C GLU A 75 -13.89 -10.85 0.81
N ILE A 76 -13.56 -10.90 -0.48
CA ILE A 76 -13.05 -9.76 -1.25
C ILE A 76 -14.20 -8.96 -1.86
N PHE A 77 -15.16 -9.65 -2.50
CA PHE A 77 -16.34 -9.08 -3.16
C PHE A 77 -17.57 -9.27 -2.28
N ASP A 78 -17.64 -8.51 -1.18
CA ASP A 78 -18.83 -8.47 -0.33
C ASP A 78 -20.02 -7.78 -1.02
N ALA A 79 -21.20 -7.85 -0.41
CA ALA A 79 -22.41 -7.26 -0.98
C ALA A 79 -22.28 -5.75 -1.23
N ARG A 80 -21.49 -5.03 -0.40
CA ARG A 80 -21.31 -3.59 -0.54
C ARG A 80 -20.47 -3.28 -1.77
N LEU A 81 -19.31 -3.91 -1.92
CA LEU A 81 -18.44 -3.71 -3.08
C LEU A 81 -19.15 -4.11 -4.37
N LYS A 82 -19.83 -5.27 -4.39
CA LYS A 82 -20.62 -5.71 -5.55
C LYS A 82 -21.66 -4.67 -5.95
N ASN A 83 -22.40 -4.13 -4.98
CA ASN A 83 -23.42 -3.11 -5.24
C ASN A 83 -22.83 -1.81 -5.80
N GLU A 84 -21.66 -1.37 -5.33
CA GLU A 84 -20.96 -0.20 -5.88
C GLU A 84 -20.52 -0.44 -7.34
N ILE A 85 -19.98 -1.63 -7.66
CA ILE A 85 -19.59 -2.00 -9.03
C ILE A 85 -20.82 -2.04 -9.94
N ILE A 86 -21.89 -2.73 -9.53
CA ILE A 86 -23.11 -2.94 -10.33
C ILE A 86 -23.83 -1.62 -10.63
N LYS A 87 -23.75 -0.64 -9.72
CA LYS A 87 -24.34 0.68 -9.90
C LYS A 87 -23.46 1.65 -10.70
N SER A 88 -22.19 1.32 -10.92
CA SER A 88 -21.30 2.11 -11.77
C SER A 88 -21.63 1.91 -13.26
N THR A 89 -21.14 2.81 -14.10
CA THR A 89 -21.16 2.67 -15.56
C THR A 89 -19.78 3.05 -16.11
N PRO A 90 -19.41 2.65 -17.34
CA PRO A 90 -18.14 3.09 -17.91
C PRO A 90 -17.95 4.62 -17.93
N ALA A 91 -19.04 5.38 -18.05
CA ALA A 91 -19.03 6.85 -18.01
C ALA A 91 -19.11 7.44 -16.59
N SER A 92 -19.43 6.63 -15.57
CA SER A 92 -19.62 7.12 -14.19
C SER A 92 -19.07 6.12 -13.17
N GLY A 93 -18.02 6.55 -12.48
CA GLY A 93 -17.35 5.79 -11.42
C GLY A 93 -16.02 5.18 -11.85
N TRP A 94 -15.72 5.17 -13.15
CA TRP A 94 -14.45 4.70 -13.71
C TRP A 94 -13.66 5.86 -14.30
N ASN A 95 -12.35 5.85 -14.10
CA ASN A 95 -11.42 6.82 -14.68
C ASN A 95 -10.37 6.10 -15.51
N ASP A 96 -10.05 6.67 -16.67
CA ASP A 96 -8.92 6.26 -17.50
C ASP A 96 -7.63 6.83 -16.89
N MET A 97 -6.71 5.94 -16.55
CA MET A 97 -5.41 6.28 -15.97
C MET A 97 -4.27 6.02 -16.96
N GLY A 98 -4.59 5.92 -18.26
CA GLY A 98 -3.69 5.68 -19.37
C GLY A 98 -3.05 4.28 -19.28
N LEU A 99 -1.73 4.24 -19.26
CA LEU A 99 -0.96 3.00 -19.15
C LEU A 99 -1.17 2.26 -17.80
N ARG A 100 -1.76 2.92 -16.79
CA ARG A 100 -2.13 2.28 -15.52
C ARG A 100 -3.45 1.50 -15.60
N GLY A 101 -4.24 1.70 -16.66
CA GLY A 101 -5.53 1.06 -16.87
C GLY A 101 -6.71 1.86 -16.30
N MET A 102 -7.74 1.14 -15.85
CA MET A 102 -9.03 1.71 -15.45
C MET A 102 -9.23 1.62 -13.94
N MET A 103 -9.58 2.74 -13.32
CA MET A 103 -9.73 2.86 -11.87
C MET A 103 -11.19 3.11 -11.47
N LEU A 104 -11.75 2.23 -10.64
CA LEU A 104 -13.06 2.44 -10.01
C LEU A 104 -12.93 3.29 -8.74
N ILE A 105 -13.77 4.32 -8.60
CA ILE A 105 -14.09 5.09 -7.38
C ILE A 105 -12.90 5.25 -6.44
N HIS A 106 -12.09 6.30 -6.66
CA HIS A 106 -10.92 6.62 -5.81
C HIS A 106 -9.95 5.45 -5.59
N GLY A 107 -9.86 4.52 -6.54
CA GLY A 107 -8.90 3.42 -6.49
C GLY A 107 -9.37 2.18 -5.74
N LYS A 108 -10.67 2.01 -5.47
CA LYS A 108 -11.18 0.78 -4.84
C LYS A 108 -10.89 -0.47 -5.67
N ILE A 109 -10.95 -0.37 -6.99
CA ILE A 109 -10.61 -1.44 -7.92
C ILE A 109 -9.75 -0.88 -9.05
N TRP A 110 -8.78 -1.68 -9.48
CA TRP A 110 -7.97 -1.41 -10.66
C TRP A 110 -8.07 -2.56 -11.66
N LEU A 111 -8.29 -2.20 -12.92
CA LEU A 111 -8.13 -3.09 -14.06
C LEU A 111 -6.97 -2.59 -14.90
N ASP A 112 -6.13 -3.47 -15.42
CA ASP A 112 -5.10 -3.08 -16.39
C ASP A 112 -5.70 -2.79 -17.78
N THR A 113 -4.85 -2.41 -18.73
CA THR A 113 -5.25 -2.06 -20.11
C THR A 113 -5.90 -3.23 -20.89
N GLN A 114 -5.85 -4.47 -20.37
CA GLN A 114 -6.48 -5.66 -20.93
C GLN A 114 -7.75 -6.06 -20.14
N GLY A 115 -8.14 -5.27 -19.13
CA GLY A 115 -9.31 -5.52 -18.29
C GLY A 115 -9.07 -6.59 -17.22
N ARG A 116 -7.82 -6.92 -16.92
CA ARG A 116 -7.47 -7.86 -15.84
C ARG A 116 -7.47 -7.14 -14.50
N LEU A 117 -8.02 -7.77 -13.46
CA LEU A 117 -8.04 -7.25 -12.10
C LEU A 117 -6.63 -7.25 -11.51
N THR A 118 -6.11 -6.07 -11.20
CA THR A 118 -4.76 -5.87 -10.64
C THR A 118 -4.77 -5.46 -9.18
N ALA A 119 -5.83 -4.81 -8.71
CA ALA A 119 -5.96 -4.48 -7.29
C ALA A 119 -7.42 -4.37 -6.84
N VAL A 120 -7.64 -4.73 -5.57
CA VAL A 120 -8.88 -4.45 -4.83
C VAL A 120 -8.49 -3.76 -3.52
N ASN A 121 -8.42 -2.43 -3.52
CA ASN A 121 -8.02 -1.66 -2.34
C ASN A 121 -9.17 -1.50 -1.33
N TYR A 122 -10.39 -1.90 -1.70
CA TYR A 122 -11.49 -2.03 -0.75
C TYR A 122 -11.20 -3.11 0.29
N GLN A 123 -11.46 -2.79 1.55
CA GLN A 123 -11.39 -3.69 2.69
C GLN A 123 -12.81 -4.07 3.10
N SER A 124 -13.17 -5.34 2.95
CA SER A 124 -14.48 -5.82 3.40
C SER A 124 -14.55 -5.94 4.92
N LYS A 125 -15.77 -6.09 5.45
CA LYS A 125 -15.95 -6.39 6.87
C LYS A 125 -15.22 -7.68 7.28
N ALA A 126 -15.28 -8.72 6.46
CA ALA A 126 -14.62 -10.00 6.73
C ALA A 126 -13.10 -9.85 6.78
N GLU A 127 -12.53 -9.05 5.88
CA GLU A 127 -11.08 -8.77 5.86
C GLU A 127 -10.64 -7.93 7.05
N ILE A 128 -11.41 -6.91 7.43
CA ILE A 128 -11.15 -6.12 8.65
C ILE A 128 -11.16 -7.01 9.90
N GLU A 129 -12.13 -7.90 10.02
CA GLU A 129 -12.20 -8.87 11.14
C GLU A 129 -11.03 -9.85 11.15
N LEU A 130 -10.64 -10.36 9.96
CA LEU A 130 -9.47 -11.22 9.81
C LEU A 130 -8.18 -10.49 10.18
N LYS A 131 -7.99 -9.27 9.70
CA LYS A 131 -6.85 -8.41 10.04
C LYS A 131 -6.73 -8.21 11.54
N ASN A 132 -7.83 -7.86 12.21
CA ASN A 132 -7.88 -7.69 13.66
C ASN A 132 -7.50 -8.97 14.42
N LYS A 133 -8.00 -10.13 13.97
CA LYS A 133 -7.65 -11.43 14.55
C LYS A 133 -6.16 -11.74 14.39
N LEU A 134 -5.59 -11.49 13.22
CA LEU A 134 -4.18 -11.72 12.93
C LEU A 134 -3.29 -10.77 13.73
N ASN A 135 -3.65 -9.48 13.83
CA ASN A 135 -2.96 -8.51 14.68
C ASN A 135 -2.98 -8.95 16.16
N ALA A 136 -4.13 -9.42 16.67
CA ALA A 136 -4.22 -9.95 18.03
C ALA A 136 -3.35 -11.20 18.24
N SER A 137 -3.21 -12.06 17.22
CA SER A 137 -2.31 -13.20 17.26
C SER A 137 -0.84 -12.77 17.28
N GLN A 138 -0.45 -11.81 16.44
CA GLN A 138 0.92 -11.29 16.44
C GLN A 138 1.29 -10.70 17.80
N LYS A 139 0.40 -9.93 18.44
CA LYS A 139 0.65 -9.35 19.77
C LYS A 139 0.98 -10.39 20.84
N LYS A 140 0.46 -11.61 20.73
CA LYS A 140 0.79 -12.72 21.65
C LYS A 140 2.18 -13.33 21.42
N ASN A 141 2.72 -13.14 20.22
CA ASN A 141 4.01 -13.69 19.77
C ASN A 141 5.10 -12.61 19.72
N LEU A 142 5.01 -11.58 20.57
CA LEU A 142 5.99 -10.52 20.71
C LEU A 142 6.37 -10.36 22.18
N ASP A 143 7.56 -9.81 22.42
CA ASP A 143 7.92 -9.32 23.74
C ASP A 143 6.86 -8.31 24.26
N PRO A 144 6.44 -8.40 25.54
CA PRO A 144 5.39 -7.52 26.08
C PRO A 144 5.69 -6.03 25.96
N SER A 145 6.96 -5.60 25.91
CA SER A 145 7.33 -4.20 25.77
C SER A 145 7.00 -3.59 24.40
N ILE A 146 6.70 -4.42 23.40
CA ILE A 146 6.32 -3.98 22.05
C ILE A 146 4.99 -4.60 21.56
N ALA A 147 4.31 -5.40 22.38
CA ALA A 147 3.03 -6.04 22.03
C ALA A 147 1.84 -5.07 21.88
N PHE A 148 2.09 -3.76 21.84
CA PHE A 148 1.11 -2.72 21.51
C PHE A 148 1.46 -2.08 20.17
N PHE A 149 0.48 -2.04 19.25
CA PHE A 149 0.54 -1.35 17.97
C PHE A 149 -0.87 -1.25 17.38
N GLN A 150 -1.07 -0.30 16.47
CA GLN A 150 -2.28 -0.21 15.68
C GLN A 150 -2.21 -1.23 14.54
N ASP A 151 -1.20 -1.09 13.69
CA ASP A 151 -0.98 -1.93 12.51
C ASP A 151 0.49 -2.35 12.42
N PRO A 152 0.77 -3.62 12.10
CA PRO A 152 2.12 -4.03 11.78
C PRO A 152 2.45 -3.51 10.37
N VAL A 153 3.66 -3.01 10.16
CA VAL A 153 4.06 -2.46 8.86
C VAL A 153 4.85 -3.48 8.07
N CYS A 154 5.97 -3.93 8.61
CA CYS A 154 6.79 -4.94 7.96
C CYS A 154 7.74 -5.63 8.94
N ILE A 155 8.26 -6.78 8.51
CA ILE A 155 9.39 -7.47 9.11
C ILE A 155 10.49 -7.55 8.05
N LEU A 156 11.66 -7.02 8.39
CA LEU A 156 12.85 -7.03 7.54
C LEU A 156 13.92 -7.91 8.18
N GLU A 157 14.66 -8.64 7.35
CA GLU A 157 15.84 -9.38 7.79
C GLU A 157 17.07 -8.95 7.00
N THR A 158 18.11 -8.57 7.72
CA THR A 158 19.45 -8.36 7.15
C THR A 158 20.34 -9.55 7.52
N SER A 159 21.59 -9.55 7.02
CA SER A 159 22.60 -10.53 7.46
C SER A 159 22.88 -10.57 8.98
N LYS A 160 22.44 -9.55 9.74
CA LYS A 160 22.72 -9.41 11.18
C LYS A 160 21.50 -9.16 12.04
N PHE A 161 20.41 -8.63 11.48
CA PHE A 161 19.29 -8.13 12.25
C PHE A 161 17.96 -8.62 11.72
N LYS A 162 17.07 -8.98 12.65
CA LYS A 162 15.63 -9.02 12.43
C LYS A 162 15.08 -7.68 12.88
N ILE A 163 14.27 -7.03 12.04
CA ILE A 163 13.73 -5.69 12.28
C ILE A 163 12.23 -5.73 12.08
N ARG A 164 11.48 -5.23 13.04
CA ARG A 164 10.03 -5.05 12.94
C ARG A 164 9.70 -3.57 12.96
N ILE A 165 8.85 -3.15 12.03
CA ILE A 165 8.26 -1.82 12.01
C ILE A 165 6.78 -1.94 12.31
N ASP A 166 6.31 -1.14 13.25
CA ASP A 166 4.90 -1.05 13.61
C ASP A 166 4.41 0.39 13.50
N HIS A 167 3.17 0.58 13.06
CA HIS A 167 2.45 1.85 13.16
C HIS A 167 1.71 1.89 14.51
N LEU A 168 2.02 2.91 15.30
CA LEU A 168 1.43 3.13 16.62
C LEU A 168 0.20 4.06 16.57
N GLY A 169 -0.19 4.52 15.37
CA GLY A 169 -1.21 5.54 15.15
C GLY A 169 -0.63 6.95 14.99
N PHE A 170 -1.44 7.87 14.44
CA PHE A 170 -1.07 9.30 14.28
C PHE A 170 0.30 9.55 13.63
N ASN A 171 0.62 8.82 12.55
CA ASN A 171 1.92 8.88 11.84
C ASN A 171 3.15 8.62 12.74
N ASN A 172 2.97 7.91 13.85
CA ASN A 172 4.05 7.49 14.72
C ASN A 172 4.41 6.03 14.44
N TYR A 173 5.67 5.79 14.08
CA TYR A 173 6.18 4.44 13.81
C TYR A 173 7.17 4.02 14.90
N ARG A 174 7.27 2.71 15.13
CA ARG A 174 8.27 2.09 16.00
C ARG A 174 9.18 1.17 15.20
N TYR A 175 10.48 1.31 15.44
CA TYR A 175 11.51 0.37 15.07
C TYR A 175 11.83 -0.52 16.28
N ALA A 176 11.75 -1.83 16.10
CA ALA A 176 12.29 -2.80 17.05
C ALA A 176 13.25 -3.73 16.30
N SER A 177 14.43 -4.00 16.85
CA SER A 177 15.36 -4.95 16.23
C SER A 177 15.98 -5.91 17.22
N TRP A 178 16.33 -7.06 16.70
CA TRP A 178 17.05 -8.12 17.37
C TRP A 178 18.23 -8.56 16.52
N SER A 179 19.25 -9.10 17.16
CA SER A 179 20.25 -9.96 16.50
C SER A 179 19.53 -11.08 15.74
N ILE A 180 19.99 -11.44 14.54
CA ILE A 180 19.25 -12.31 13.62
C ILE A 180 18.80 -13.66 14.22
N GLN A 181 19.54 -14.19 15.19
CA GLN A 181 19.26 -15.46 15.86
C GLN A 181 18.20 -15.39 16.97
N LYS A 182 17.75 -14.18 17.34
CA LYS A 182 16.77 -13.99 18.40
C LYS A 182 15.34 -14.03 17.86
N GLU A 183 14.44 -14.51 18.69
CA GLU A 183 13.01 -14.51 18.42
C GLU A 183 12.36 -13.19 18.82
N MET A 184 11.28 -12.80 18.13
CA MET A 184 10.56 -11.55 18.45
C MET A 184 9.80 -11.61 19.78
N THR A 185 9.65 -12.79 20.37
CA THR A 185 9.14 -13.00 21.73
C THR A 185 10.15 -12.63 22.81
N GLU A 186 11.44 -12.56 22.46
CA GLU A 186 12.49 -12.09 23.35
C GLU A 186 12.56 -10.56 23.37
N LYS A 187 13.12 -10.00 24.44
CA LYS A 187 13.32 -8.56 24.56
C LYS A 187 14.15 -8.02 23.38
N PRO A 188 13.66 -6.99 22.65
CA PRO A 188 14.41 -6.39 21.56
C PRO A 188 15.75 -5.81 22.03
N ASP A 189 16.78 -5.95 21.18
CA ASP A 189 18.09 -5.35 21.41
C ASP A 189 18.02 -3.81 21.30
N LEU A 190 17.11 -3.32 20.46
CA LEU A 190 16.89 -1.89 20.27
C LEU A 190 15.42 -1.61 19.97
N VAL A 191 14.86 -0.61 20.65
CA VAL A 191 13.55 -0.01 20.34
C VAL A 191 13.73 1.50 20.15
N ILE A 192 13.12 2.04 19.09
CA ILE A 192 13.06 3.47 18.78
C ILE A 192 11.62 3.81 18.39
N ASN A 193 11.00 4.74 19.12
CA ASN A 193 9.66 5.26 18.82
C ASN A 193 9.78 6.63 18.13
N GLY A 194 8.66 7.14 17.60
CA GLY A 194 8.63 8.47 16.99
C GLY A 194 9.23 8.48 15.58
N GLY A 195 9.19 7.34 14.89
CA GLY A 195 9.59 7.25 13.50
C GLY A 195 8.60 7.93 12.57
N VAL A 196 9.08 8.28 11.37
CA VAL A 196 8.28 8.93 10.32
C VAL A 196 8.38 8.14 9.02
N LEU A 197 7.30 8.17 8.23
CA LEU A 197 7.28 7.67 6.87
C LEU A 197 7.67 8.81 5.91
N VAL A 198 8.65 8.55 5.05
CA VAL A 198 9.09 9.43 3.98
C VAL A 198 8.84 8.73 2.65
N VAL A 199 7.96 9.29 1.82
CA VAL A 199 7.62 8.73 0.51
C VAL A 199 8.44 9.43 -0.58
N GLU A 200 9.07 8.66 -1.45
CA GLU A 200 9.93 9.18 -2.51
C GLU A 200 9.25 9.04 -3.89
N GLY A 201 8.79 10.18 -4.41
CA GLY A 201 8.16 10.24 -5.74
C GLY A 201 6.86 9.44 -5.84
N ILE A 202 6.55 8.97 -7.05
CA ILE A 202 5.28 8.27 -7.38
C ILE A 202 5.47 6.77 -7.66
N GLY A 203 6.69 6.26 -7.47
CA GLY A 203 7.07 4.89 -7.80
C GLY A 203 6.78 3.87 -6.69
N GLY A 204 6.30 4.32 -5.53
CA GLY A 204 6.06 3.47 -4.36
C GLY A 204 7.28 3.26 -3.46
N ASN A 205 8.47 3.71 -3.87
CA ASN A 205 9.63 3.76 -2.99
C ASN A 205 9.35 4.65 -1.78
N HIS A 206 9.71 4.19 -0.60
CA HIS A 206 9.53 4.91 0.63
C HIS A 206 10.50 4.40 1.69
N GLN A 207 10.64 5.15 2.78
CA GLN A 207 11.47 4.75 3.91
C GLN A 207 10.87 5.17 5.24
N TYR A 208 11.20 4.40 6.27
CA TYR A 208 10.90 4.73 7.65
C TYR A 208 12.17 5.23 8.33
N GLU A 209 12.11 6.45 8.87
CA GLU A 209 13.24 7.08 9.56
C GLU A 209 13.01 7.18 11.05
N PHE A 210 14.01 6.78 11.84
CA PHE A 210 13.99 6.81 13.30
C PHE A 210 15.23 7.51 13.84
N LYS A 211 15.10 8.31 14.91
CA LYS A 211 16.22 9.07 15.48
C LYS A 211 16.49 8.64 16.91
N LYS A 212 17.75 8.35 17.22
CA LYS A 212 18.20 8.01 18.58
C LYS A 212 19.67 8.37 18.79
N ASP A 213 19.98 9.06 19.88
CA ASP A 213 21.35 9.39 20.32
C ASP A 213 22.23 10.02 19.21
N GLY A 214 21.64 10.95 18.45
CA GLY A 214 22.30 11.64 17.32
C GLY A 214 22.50 10.79 16.07
N SER A 215 21.92 9.58 16.02
CA SER A 215 21.93 8.69 14.86
C SER A 215 20.55 8.63 14.19
N VAL A 216 20.54 8.43 12.87
CA VAL A 216 19.34 8.21 12.06
C VAL A 216 19.35 6.77 11.54
N TYR A 217 18.27 6.04 11.74
CA TYR A 217 18.03 4.70 11.25
C TYR A 217 17.00 4.80 10.13
N GLU A 218 17.41 4.46 8.92
CA GLU A 218 16.60 4.50 7.70
C GLU A 218 16.34 3.05 7.26
N CYS A 219 15.07 2.66 7.23
CA CYS A 219 14.63 1.40 6.64
C CYS A 219 13.92 1.71 5.33
N ALA A 220 14.63 1.59 4.22
CA ALA A 220 14.11 1.85 2.88
C ALA A 220 13.42 0.61 2.30
N ILE A 221 12.25 0.80 1.69
CA ILE A 221 11.51 -0.17 0.90
C ILE A 221 11.63 0.22 -0.57
N ILE A 222 12.18 -0.69 -1.37
CA ILE A 222 12.57 -0.44 -2.76
C ILE A 222 11.61 -1.22 -3.66
N VAL A 223 10.58 -0.53 -4.14
CA VAL A 223 9.58 -1.06 -5.08
C VAL A 223 10.09 -0.97 -6.52
N LEU A 224 10.67 0.18 -6.88
CA LEU A 224 11.34 0.43 -8.15
C LEU A 224 12.83 0.59 -7.90
N GLY A 225 13.58 -0.46 -8.20
CA GLY A 225 15.03 -0.50 -8.12
C GLY A 225 15.68 -0.95 -9.43
N GLU A 226 17.01 -0.89 -9.47
CA GLU A 226 17.79 -1.53 -10.52
C GLU A 226 17.63 -3.05 -10.44
N LYS A 227 17.98 -3.78 -11.51
CA LYS A 227 17.76 -5.24 -11.64
C LYS A 227 18.25 -6.08 -10.44
N ASN A 228 19.28 -5.61 -9.73
CA ASN A 228 19.89 -6.31 -8.60
C ASN A 228 19.72 -5.54 -7.27
N SER A 229 18.82 -4.56 -7.21
CA SER A 229 18.51 -3.88 -5.96
C SER A 229 17.84 -4.86 -4.99
N PRO A 230 18.21 -4.85 -3.70
CA PRO A 230 17.45 -5.59 -2.70
C PRO A 230 16.05 -4.98 -2.55
N PRO A 231 15.07 -5.75 -2.04
CA PRO A 231 13.73 -5.23 -1.81
C PRO A 231 13.68 -4.21 -0.65
N ALA A 232 14.64 -4.29 0.29
CA ALA A 232 14.76 -3.32 1.37
C ALA A 232 16.23 -3.09 1.77
N ARG A 233 16.48 -2.04 2.54
CA ARG A 233 17.81 -1.73 3.08
C ARG A 233 17.72 -1.02 4.43
N LEU A 234 18.57 -1.44 5.37
CA LEU A 234 18.86 -0.68 6.59
C LEU A 234 20.11 0.17 6.38
N LYS A 235 20.00 1.47 6.59
CA LYS A 235 21.14 2.37 6.77
C LYS A 235 21.09 3.05 8.13
N VAL A 236 22.25 3.22 8.75
CA VAL A 236 22.39 4.01 9.97
C VAL A 236 23.41 5.10 9.74
N TYR A 237 23.04 6.32 10.08
CA TYR A 237 23.85 7.52 9.91
C TYR A 237 24.19 8.12 11.28
N LYS A 238 25.39 8.70 11.40
CA LYS A 238 25.75 9.62 12.48
C LYS A 238 26.20 10.94 11.86
N GLY A 239 25.38 11.98 12.00
CA GLY A 239 25.49 13.17 11.15
C GLY A 239 25.33 12.79 9.67
N LYS A 240 26.29 13.17 8.82
CA LYS A 240 26.29 12.84 7.38
C LYS A 240 26.98 11.52 7.03
N LYS A 241 27.59 10.84 8.00
CA LYS A 241 28.37 9.62 7.76
C LYS A 241 27.49 8.39 7.92
N VAL A 242 27.46 7.54 6.89
CA VAL A 242 26.91 6.17 6.99
C VAL A 242 27.85 5.34 7.86
N ILE A 243 27.33 4.80 8.96
CA ILE A 243 28.05 3.91 9.87
C ILE A 243 27.63 2.44 9.73
N LEU A 244 26.46 2.20 9.11
CA LEU A 244 25.97 0.87 8.76
C LEU A 244 25.17 0.96 7.46
N SER A 245 25.36 -0.02 6.58
CA SER A 245 24.51 -0.25 5.41
C SER A 245 24.38 -1.75 5.22
N GLN A 246 23.16 -2.27 5.24
CA GLN A 246 22.87 -3.68 5.01
C GLN A 246 21.63 -3.82 4.14
N ASP A 247 21.77 -4.59 3.08
CA ASP A 247 20.63 -5.06 2.31
C ASP A 247 19.73 -5.92 3.19
N ALA A 248 18.43 -5.85 2.94
CA ALA A 248 17.41 -6.53 3.71
C ALA A 248 16.41 -7.23 2.78
N GLU A 249 15.96 -8.41 3.21
CA GLU A 249 14.78 -9.06 2.67
C GLU A 249 13.54 -8.58 3.42
N ILE A 250 12.40 -8.55 2.73
CA ILE A 250 11.10 -8.30 3.34
C ILE A 250 10.48 -9.66 3.62
N ILE A 251 10.41 -10.04 4.90
CA ILE A 251 9.85 -11.32 5.32
C ILE A 251 8.32 -11.25 5.35
N ALA A 252 7.78 -10.07 5.66
CA ALA A 252 6.35 -9.80 5.66
C ALA A 252 6.10 -8.29 5.55
N ASN A 253 5.14 -7.86 4.74
CA ASN A 253 4.67 -6.47 4.57
C ASN A 253 3.32 -6.41 3.87
#